data_AF-A0A532TJZ0-F1
#
_entry.id   AF-A0A532TJZ0-F1
#
_cell.length_a   1.000
_cell.length_b   1.000
_cell.length_c   1.000
_cell.angle_alpha   90.00
_cell.angle_beta   90.00
_cell.angle_gamma   90.00
#
_symmetry.space_group_name_H-M   'P 1'
#
loop_
_entity.id
_entity.type
_entity.pdbx_description
1 polymer ?
#
loop_
_entity_poly.entity_id
_entity_poly.type
_entity_poly.pdbx_seq_one_letter_code
_entity_poly.pdbx_strand_id
1 'polypeptide(L)'
;MSYLRDNKVWEEDDNINWDVIEISKVDDKIIKRLIENLKLDKSDLSENFFISFESLLKLGKKIEPVLDLFIKETTEIHNCKVDTFNFILDFVKNNTLKHVLVPQLYHPDFITRARTVLKLEQAGDLSYLNFILPLLNDPDDSVRWSVIRFLNTHIHLLKNPLVYKEIKCYIGKELNPVIREKMKKLFKKI
;
A
#
# COMPACT_ATOMS: atom_id res chain seq x y z
N MET A 1 22.89 -27.61 -44.85
CA MET A 1 22.54 -28.04 -43.47
C MET A 1 23.51 -27.35 -42.54
N SER A 2 23.16 -26.19 -41.97
CA SER A 2 22.49 -26.03 -40.65
C SER A 2 23.36 -26.67 -39.55
N TYR A 3 23.86 -25.97 -38.53
CA TYR A 3 23.15 -25.00 -37.70
C TYR A 3 24.07 -23.87 -37.18
N LEU A 4 23.55 -22.65 -37.25
CA LEU A 4 23.87 -21.53 -36.39
C LEU A 4 23.61 -21.91 -34.92
N ARG A 5 24.58 -21.65 -34.04
CA ARG A 5 24.28 -21.33 -32.64
C ARG A 5 24.93 -19.99 -32.35
N ASP A 6 24.16 -18.94 -32.61
CA ASP A 6 24.35 -17.65 -32.00
C ASP A 6 24.16 -17.80 -30.49
N ASN A 7 25.24 -18.08 -29.78
CA ASN A 7 25.31 -17.82 -28.35
C ASN A 7 25.42 -16.30 -28.18
N LYS A 8 24.30 -15.61 -28.35
CA LYS A 8 24.13 -14.26 -27.82
C LYS A 8 24.02 -14.44 -26.31
N VAL A 9 25.18 -14.37 -25.65
CA VAL A 9 25.26 -14.14 -24.21
C VAL A 9 24.46 -12.87 -23.98
N TRP A 10 23.33 -13.01 -23.32
CA TRP A 10 22.64 -11.88 -22.73
C TRP A 10 23.58 -11.41 -21.63
N GLU A 11 24.35 -10.35 -21.92
CA GLU A 11 24.92 -9.55 -20.86
C GLU A 11 23.72 -8.97 -20.11
N GLU A 12 23.30 -9.67 -19.06
CA GLU A 12 22.52 -9.10 -17.99
C GLU A 12 23.34 -7.91 -17.50
N ASP A 13 22.85 -6.73 -17.84
CA ASP A 13 23.41 -5.44 -17.47
C ASP A 13 23.19 -5.28 -15.96
N ASP A 14 23.95 -6.06 -15.18
CA ASP A 14 23.92 -6.19 -13.72
C ASP A 14 24.45 -4.94 -13.00
N ASN A 15 24.51 -3.80 -13.69
CA ASN A 15 25.08 -2.56 -13.17
C ASN A 15 24.11 -1.38 -13.25
N ILE A 16 22.81 -1.64 -13.24
CA ILE A 16 21.84 -0.61 -12.87
C ILE A 16 21.86 -0.53 -11.35
N ASN A 17 22.59 0.46 -10.83
CA ASN A 17 22.45 0.87 -9.45
C ASN A 17 21.00 1.36 -9.23
N TRP A 18 20.15 0.47 -8.72
CA TRP A 18 18.73 0.74 -8.45
C TRP A 18 18.52 1.84 -7.41
N ASP A 19 19.57 2.26 -6.69
CA ASP A 19 19.49 3.28 -5.66
C ASP A 19 19.13 4.66 -6.22
N VAL A 20 19.41 4.94 -7.51
CA VAL A 20 19.08 6.23 -8.14
C VAL A 20 18.72 6.05 -9.62
N ILE A 21 17.42 6.07 -9.94
CA ILE A 21 16.92 6.17 -11.31
C ILE A 21 16.56 7.62 -11.62
N GLU A 22 17.12 8.18 -12.70
CA GLU A 22 16.69 9.49 -13.20
C GLU A 22 15.24 9.43 -13.69
N ILE A 23 14.41 10.39 -13.27
CA ILE A 23 12.98 10.49 -13.66
C ILE A 23 12.81 10.51 -15.20
N SER A 24 13.77 11.07 -15.94
CA SER A 24 13.81 11.11 -17.41
C SER A 24 13.85 9.71 -18.04
N LYS A 25 14.49 8.74 -17.37
CA LYS A 25 14.67 7.35 -17.85
C LYS A 25 13.50 6.43 -17.50
N VAL A 26 12.54 6.92 -16.70
CA VAL A 26 11.32 6.19 -16.36
C VAL A 26 10.34 6.22 -17.53
N ASP A 27 10.02 5.08 -18.12
CA ASP A 27 9.05 4.96 -19.22
C ASP A 27 7.69 4.42 -18.72
N ASP A 28 6.70 4.36 -19.62
CA ASP A 28 5.37 3.84 -19.30
C ASP A 28 5.40 2.38 -18.82
N LYS A 29 6.41 1.59 -19.25
CA LYS A 29 6.57 0.20 -18.83
C LYS A 29 6.98 0.12 -17.36
N ILE A 30 7.90 0.97 -16.91
CA ILE A 30 8.28 1.10 -15.50
C ILE A 30 7.08 1.59 -14.68
N ILE A 31 6.36 2.61 -15.16
CA ILE A 31 5.16 3.12 -14.46
C ILE A 31 4.11 2.03 -14.28
N LYS A 32 3.84 1.24 -15.34
CA LYS A 32 2.93 0.09 -15.26
C LYS A 32 3.37 -0.92 -14.22
N ARG A 33 4.66 -1.26 -14.14
CA ARG A 33 5.20 -2.16 -13.10
C ARG A 33 4.99 -1.62 -11.68
N LEU A 34 5.19 -0.32 -11.47
CA LEU A 34 4.95 0.31 -10.16
C LEU A 34 3.45 0.26 -9.80
N ILE A 35 2.56 0.54 -10.76
CA ILE A 35 1.11 0.41 -10.58
C ILE A 35 0.71 -1.05 -10.29
N GLU A 36 1.37 -2.02 -10.93
CA GLU A 36 1.16 -3.44 -10.67
C GLU A 36 1.54 -3.84 -9.25
N ASN A 37 2.58 -3.26 -8.66
CA ASN A 37 2.93 -3.50 -7.26
C ASN A 37 1.90 -2.91 -6.27
N LEU A 38 1.05 -1.98 -6.71
CA LEU A 38 -0.10 -1.51 -5.94
C LEU A 38 -1.33 -2.42 -6.06
N LYS A 39 -1.31 -3.39 -6.98
CA LYS A 39 -2.35 -4.44 -7.04
C LYS A 39 -2.19 -5.32 -5.81
N LEU A 40 -3.19 -5.33 -4.93
CA LEU A 40 -3.25 -6.27 -3.80
C LEU A 40 -4.01 -7.56 -4.18
N ASP A 41 -3.79 -8.06 -5.40
CA ASP A 41 -4.18 -9.42 -5.79
C ASP A 41 -3.32 -10.46 -5.04
N LYS A 42 -2.09 -10.07 -4.68
CA LYS A 42 -1.34 -10.63 -3.57
C LYS A 42 -2.03 -10.19 -2.28
N SER A 43 -2.49 -11.14 -1.46
CA SER A 43 -3.16 -10.84 -0.20
C SER A 43 -2.35 -9.86 0.66
N ASP A 44 -1.02 -9.97 0.55
CA ASP A 44 0.09 -9.28 1.18
C ASP A 44 0.26 -7.77 0.88
N LEU A 45 0.26 -6.84 1.85
CA LEU A 45 1.04 -5.62 1.62
C LEU A 45 2.52 -6.02 1.64
N SER A 46 3.28 -5.60 0.62
CA SER A 46 4.70 -5.95 0.50
C SER A 46 5.57 -4.70 0.56
N GLU A 47 6.86 -4.85 0.82
CA GLU A 47 7.80 -3.73 0.73
C GLU A 47 7.76 -3.05 -0.65
N ASN A 48 7.57 -3.84 -1.72
CA ASN A 48 7.40 -3.33 -3.08
C ASN A 48 6.16 -2.44 -3.24
N PHE A 49 5.09 -2.68 -2.47
CA PHE A 49 3.92 -1.80 -2.46
C PHE A 49 4.32 -0.40 -1.98
N PHE A 50 5.00 -0.28 -0.84
CA PHE A 50 5.36 1.02 -0.26
C PHE A 50 6.38 1.76 -1.10
N ILE A 51 7.39 1.06 -1.62
CA ILE A 51 8.39 1.62 -2.53
C ILE A 51 7.71 2.13 -3.80
N SER A 52 6.79 1.35 -4.37
CA SER A 52 6.09 1.74 -5.60
C SER A 52 5.13 2.90 -5.37
N PHE A 53 4.43 2.90 -4.23
CA PHE A 53 3.58 4.01 -3.82
C PHE A 53 4.38 5.32 -3.74
N GLU A 54 5.50 5.32 -3.00
CA GLU A 54 6.34 6.50 -2.86
C GLU A 54 6.95 6.94 -4.21
N SER A 55 7.39 5.99 -5.02
CA SER A 55 7.95 6.25 -6.36
C SER A 55 6.93 6.92 -7.27
N LEU A 56 5.69 6.44 -7.28
CA LEU A 56 4.61 7.02 -8.07
C LEU A 56 4.30 8.46 -7.67
N LEU A 57 4.30 8.77 -6.37
CA LEU A 57 4.16 10.15 -5.90
C LEU A 57 5.32 11.04 -6.37
N LYS A 58 6.56 10.55 -6.32
CA LYS A 58 7.75 11.28 -6.78
C LYS A 58 7.76 11.55 -8.29
N LEU A 59 7.17 10.66 -9.08
CA LEU A 59 7.04 10.84 -10.53
C LEU A 59 6.00 11.90 -10.92
N GLY A 60 5.06 12.21 -10.03
CA GLY A 60 4.11 13.32 -10.19
C GLY A 60 3.26 13.21 -11.46
N LYS A 61 3.00 14.31 -12.15
CA LYS A 61 2.12 14.36 -13.34
C LYS A 61 2.47 13.37 -14.46
N LYS A 62 3.71 12.89 -14.53
CA LYS A 62 4.15 11.93 -15.56
C LYS A 62 3.34 10.63 -15.53
N ILE A 63 2.84 10.21 -14.36
CA ILE A 63 2.09 8.96 -14.24
C ILE A 63 0.61 9.10 -14.60
N GLU A 64 0.09 10.34 -14.72
CA GLU A 64 -1.34 10.61 -14.85
C GLU A 64 -2.00 9.84 -16.02
N PRO A 65 -1.46 9.85 -17.26
CA PRO A 65 -2.10 9.17 -18.38
C PRO A 65 -2.15 7.64 -18.20
N VAL A 66 -1.08 7.07 -17.63
CA VAL A 66 -0.96 5.62 -17.40
C VAL A 66 -1.89 5.19 -16.27
N LEU A 67 -1.97 5.97 -15.19
CA LEU A 67 -2.84 5.71 -14.06
C LEU A 67 -4.33 5.85 -14.44
N ASP A 68 -4.69 6.89 -15.20
CA ASP A 68 -6.05 7.09 -15.70
C ASP A 68 -6.50 5.94 -16.61
N LEU A 69 -5.63 5.49 -17.52
CA LEU A 69 -5.91 4.34 -18.37
C LEU A 69 -6.10 3.08 -17.54
N PHE A 70 -5.21 2.84 -16.58
CA PHE A 70 -5.26 1.68 -15.70
C PHE A 70 -6.56 1.62 -14.88
N ILE A 71 -6.97 2.74 -14.27
CA ILE A 71 -8.22 2.81 -13.50
C ILE A 71 -9.45 2.52 -14.37
N LYS A 72 -9.45 2.96 -15.65
CA LYS A 72 -10.55 2.71 -16.59
C LYS A 72 -10.62 1.25 -17.06
N GLU A 73 -9.46 0.61 -17.26
CA GLU A 73 -9.37 -0.76 -17.76
C GLU A 73 -9.57 -1.81 -16.67
N THR A 74 -9.32 -1.46 -15.41
CA THR A 74 -9.41 -2.43 -14.32
C THR A 74 -10.83 -2.59 -13.81
N THR A 75 -11.30 -3.84 -13.72
CA THR A 75 -12.59 -4.22 -13.15
C THR A 75 -12.50 -4.67 -11.69
N GLU A 76 -11.27 -4.75 -11.15
CA GLU A 76 -10.94 -5.43 -9.88
C GLU A 76 -10.51 -4.46 -8.76
N ILE A 77 -11.06 -3.24 -8.74
CA ILE A 77 -10.71 -2.29 -7.67
C ILE A 77 -11.50 -2.61 -6.41
N HIS A 78 -10.82 -3.14 -5.39
CA HIS A 78 -11.42 -3.29 -4.06
C HIS A 78 -11.55 -1.92 -3.39
N ASN A 79 -12.56 -1.74 -2.53
CA ASN A 79 -12.93 -0.42 -1.98
C ASN A 79 -11.77 0.36 -1.33
N CYS A 80 -10.89 -0.28 -0.55
CA CYS A 80 -9.72 0.40 0.04
C CYS A 80 -8.59 0.68 -0.97
N LYS A 81 -8.53 -0.07 -2.09
CA LYS A 81 -7.58 0.16 -3.20
C LYS A 81 -8.01 1.32 -4.07
N VAL A 82 -9.33 1.48 -4.27
CA VAL A 82 -9.93 2.63 -4.96
C VAL A 82 -9.45 3.91 -4.30
N ASP A 83 -9.49 3.95 -2.97
CA ASP A 83 -9.06 5.12 -2.21
C ASP A 83 -7.57 5.43 -2.40
N THR A 84 -6.69 4.43 -2.44
CA THR A 84 -5.25 4.64 -2.71
C THR A 84 -4.99 5.15 -4.13
N PHE A 85 -5.59 4.53 -5.16
CA PHE A 85 -5.39 4.97 -6.54
C PHE A 85 -6.02 6.35 -6.79
N ASN A 86 -7.21 6.61 -6.26
CA ASN A 86 -7.84 7.93 -6.32
C ASN A 86 -7.01 8.97 -5.57
N PHE A 87 -6.46 8.62 -4.41
CA PHE A 87 -5.55 9.51 -3.69
C PHE A 87 -4.33 9.88 -4.54
N ILE A 88 -3.67 8.90 -5.17
CA ILE A 88 -2.52 9.17 -6.05
C ILE A 88 -2.96 10.05 -7.22
N LEU A 89 -4.09 9.73 -7.85
CA LEU A 89 -4.60 10.45 -9.00
C LEU A 89 -4.92 11.91 -8.66
N ASP A 90 -5.63 12.14 -7.56
CA ASP A 90 -5.96 13.46 -7.04
C ASP A 90 -4.68 14.25 -6.71
N PHE A 91 -3.70 13.58 -6.09
CA PHE A 91 -2.42 14.18 -5.76
C PHE A 91 -1.67 14.65 -7.01
N VAL A 92 -1.54 13.79 -8.03
CA VAL A 92 -0.79 14.15 -9.24
C VAL A 92 -1.52 15.19 -10.11
N LYS A 93 -2.86 15.13 -10.18
CA LYS A 93 -3.67 16.08 -10.97
C LYS A 93 -3.68 17.47 -10.34
N ASN A 94 -4.02 17.53 -9.06
CA ASN A 94 -4.41 18.77 -8.40
C ASN A 94 -3.31 19.32 -7.49
N ASN A 95 -2.30 18.52 -7.13
CA ASN A 95 -1.30 18.85 -6.11
C ASN A 95 -1.92 19.25 -4.75
N THR A 96 -3.12 18.74 -4.47
CA THR A 96 -3.86 18.99 -3.23
C THR A 96 -4.01 17.70 -2.44
N LEU A 97 -3.76 17.76 -1.14
CA LEU A 97 -3.83 16.61 -0.25
C LEU A 97 -4.98 16.80 0.76
N LYS A 98 -6.15 16.22 0.48
CA LYS A 98 -7.20 16.11 1.50
C LYS A 98 -6.71 15.28 2.71
N HIS A 99 -5.91 14.27 2.44
CA HIS A 99 -5.33 13.37 3.43
C HIS A 99 -3.80 13.46 3.44
N VAL A 100 -3.27 14.55 4.01
CA VAL A 100 -1.82 14.87 4.02
C VAL A 100 -0.93 13.81 4.67
N LEU A 101 -1.48 12.93 5.51
CA LEU A 101 -0.73 11.88 6.19
C LEU A 101 -0.70 10.55 5.44
N VAL A 102 -1.43 10.39 4.33
CA VAL A 102 -1.38 9.16 3.52
C VAL A 102 0.02 8.83 3.01
N PRO A 103 0.85 9.80 2.54
CA PRO A 103 2.24 9.52 2.20
C PRO A 103 3.07 8.93 3.35
N GLN A 104 2.73 9.27 4.59
CA GLN A 104 3.43 8.78 5.78
C GLN A 104 2.87 7.42 6.24
N LEU A 105 1.57 7.17 6.02
CA LEU A 105 0.95 5.86 6.25
C LEU A 105 1.51 4.77 5.33
N TYR A 106 1.91 5.13 4.12
CA TYR A 106 2.47 4.20 3.12
C TYR A 106 3.96 4.47 2.81
N HIS A 107 4.66 5.06 3.78
CA HIS A 107 6.09 5.31 3.67
C HIS A 107 6.89 3.98 3.68
N PRO A 108 8.01 3.85 2.93
CA PRO A 108 8.81 2.63 2.93
C PRO A 108 9.36 2.23 4.31
N ASP A 109 9.74 3.21 5.13
CA ASP A 109 10.12 2.96 6.54
C ASP A 109 8.90 2.66 7.43
N PHE A 110 8.89 1.46 8.03
CA PHE A 110 7.83 0.98 8.91
C PHE A 110 7.68 1.80 10.19
N ILE A 111 8.76 2.41 10.70
CA ILE A 111 8.71 3.25 11.90
C ILE A 111 7.84 4.47 11.62
N THR A 112 8.01 5.09 10.46
CA THR A 112 7.19 6.21 9.98
C THR A 112 5.72 5.80 9.85
N ARG A 113 5.42 4.63 9.26
CA ARG A 113 4.04 4.13 9.15
C ARG A 113 3.40 3.94 10.52
N ALA A 114 4.06 3.23 11.44
CA ALA A 114 3.55 2.96 12.78
C ALA A 114 3.32 4.27 13.56
N ARG A 115 4.28 5.21 13.53
CA ARG A 115 4.13 6.52 14.19
C ARG A 115 2.97 7.32 13.63
N THR A 116 2.71 7.22 12.33
CA THR A 116 1.61 7.93 11.68
C THR A 116 0.26 7.40 12.14
N VAL A 117 0.10 6.08 12.24
CA VAL A 117 -1.11 5.46 12.81
C VAL A 117 -1.34 5.92 14.25
N LEU A 118 -0.29 5.96 15.07
CA LEU A 118 -0.39 6.43 16.46
C LEU A 118 -0.76 7.92 16.55
N LYS A 119 -0.22 8.75 15.65
CA LYS A 119 -0.56 10.17 15.57
C LYS A 119 -2.04 10.37 15.20
N LEU A 120 -2.54 9.60 14.24
CA LEU A 120 -3.96 9.62 13.85
C LEU A 120 -4.88 9.13 14.97
N GLU A 121 -4.46 8.11 15.72
CA GLU A 121 -5.15 7.66 16.93
C GLU A 121 -5.27 8.77 17.97
N GLN A 122 -4.16 9.45 18.28
CA GLN A 122 -4.12 10.53 19.26
C GLN A 122 -4.98 11.74 18.84
N ALA A 123 -5.03 12.02 17.54
CA ALA A 123 -5.88 13.06 16.98
C ALA A 123 -7.38 12.66 16.94
N GLY A 124 -7.69 11.37 17.07
CA GLY A 124 -9.05 10.85 16.89
C GLY A 124 -9.57 11.00 15.45
N ASP A 125 -8.67 11.12 14.47
CA ASP A 125 -9.05 11.41 13.09
C ASP A 125 -9.46 10.14 12.33
N LEU A 126 -10.76 9.87 12.36
CA LEU A 126 -11.36 8.72 11.71
C LEU A 126 -11.45 8.87 10.18
N SER A 127 -11.16 10.04 9.60
CA SER A 127 -11.24 10.23 8.14
C SER A 127 -10.23 9.37 7.39
N TYR A 128 -9.17 8.94 8.07
CA TYR A 128 -8.11 8.09 7.53
C TYR A 128 -8.38 6.59 7.64
N LEU A 129 -9.53 6.18 8.18
CA LEU A 129 -9.83 4.76 8.45
C LEU A 129 -9.62 3.86 7.24
N ASN A 130 -10.04 4.30 6.04
CA ASN A 130 -9.89 3.53 4.81
C ASN A 130 -8.42 3.30 4.40
N PHE A 131 -7.52 4.22 4.77
CA PHE A 131 -6.08 4.08 4.53
C PHE A 131 -5.37 3.29 5.64
N ILE A 132 -5.90 3.33 6.86
CA ILE A 132 -5.37 2.59 8.02
C ILE A 132 -5.72 1.10 7.94
N LEU A 133 -6.95 0.73 7.54
CA LEU A 133 -7.40 -0.67 7.54
C LEU A 133 -6.50 -1.63 6.73
N PRO A 134 -6.03 -1.29 5.52
CA PRO A 134 -5.08 -2.13 4.79
C PRO A 134 -3.81 -2.47 5.56
N LEU A 135 -3.35 -1.59 6.47
CA LEU A 135 -2.17 -1.80 7.30
C LEU A 135 -2.36 -2.89 8.37
N LEU A 136 -3.56 -3.47 8.51
CA LEU A 136 -3.74 -4.76 9.20
C LEU A 136 -2.93 -5.89 8.57
N ASN A 137 -2.51 -5.73 7.32
CA ASN A 137 -1.65 -6.68 6.62
C ASN A 137 -0.26 -6.14 6.30
N ASP A 138 0.19 -5.11 7.02
CA ASP A 138 1.54 -4.57 6.87
C ASP A 138 2.59 -5.67 7.14
N PRO A 139 3.70 -5.74 6.39
CA PRO A 139 4.76 -6.71 6.63
C PRO A 139 5.38 -6.58 8.03
N ASP A 140 5.36 -5.39 8.64
CA ASP A 140 5.94 -5.14 9.95
C ASP A 140 4.93 -5.29 11.11
N ASP A 141 5.34 -6.04 12.13
CA ASP A 141 4.54 -6.34 13.32
C ASP A 141 4.19 -5.08 14.13
N SER A 142 5.08 -4.09 14.18
CA SER A 142 4.88 -2.83 14.92
C SER A 142 3.79 -1.98 14.27
N VAL A 143 3.75 -1.98 12.93
CA VAL A 143 2.68 -1.31 12.18
C VAL A 143 1.35 -2.02 12.41
N ARG A 144 1.29 -3.34 12.23
CA ARG A 144 0.05 -4.11 12.50
C ARG A 144 -0.44 -3.90 13.94
N TRP A 145 0.46 -3.89 14.92
CA TRP A 145 0.14 -3.58 16.31
C TRP A 145 -0.46 -2.18 16.50
N SER A 146 0.12 -1.16 15.85
CA SER A 146 -0.39 0.21 15.92
C SER A 146 -1.84 0.32 15.41
N VAL A 147 -2.18 -0.42 14.35
CA VAL A 147 -3.54 -0.48 13.79
C VAL A 147 -4.50 -1.16 14.76
N ILE A 148 -4.11 -2.29 15.37
CA ILE A 148 -4.92 -2.97 16.38
C ILE A 148 -5.16 -2.09 17.61
N ARG A 149 -4.15 -1.32 18.01
CA ARG A 149 -4.30 -0.33 19.09
C ARG A 149 -5.29 0.77 18.70
N PHE A 150 -5.17 1.35 17.51
CA PHE A 150 -6.12 2.33 16.96
C PHE A 150 -7.56 1.81 17.00
N LEU A 151 -7.80 0.58 16.53
CA LEU A 151 -9.11 -0.05 16.52
C LEU A 151 -9.63 -0.35 17.94
N ASN A 152 -8.75 -0.71 18.88
CA ASN A 152 -9.13 -0.92 20.27
C ASN A 152 -9.59 0.37 20.96
N THR A 153 -8.92 1.50 20.67
CA THR A 153 -9.30 2.83 21.17
C THR A 153 -10.65 3.26 20.58
N HIS A 154 -10.91 2.89 19.34
CA HIS A 154 -12.14 3.20 18.61
C HIS A 154 -13.05 1.96 18.44
N ILE A 155 -13.30 1.23 19.53
CA ILE A 155 -13.97 -0.09 19.48
C ILE A 155 -15.35 -0.07 18.80
N HIS A 156 -16.04 1.08 18.82
CA HIS A 156 -17.32 1.28 18.16
C HIS A 156 -17.25 1.08 16.63
N LEU A 157 -16.07 1.22 16.01
CA LEU A 157 -15.84 0.97 14.58
C LEU A 157 -16.13 -0.48 14.19
N LEU A 158 -16.01 -1.45 15.12
CA LEU A 158 -16.33 -2.84 14.84
C LEU A 158 -17.83 -3.08 14.62
N LYS A 159 -18.70 -2.10 14.93
CA LYS A 159 -20.12 -2.14 14.52
C LYS A 159 -20.29 -1.99 13.01
N ASN A 160 -19.29 -1.46 12.30
CA ASN A 160 -19.28 -1.41 10.84
C ASN A 160 -18.99 -2.83 10.29
N PRO A 161 -19.91 -3.44 9.53
CA PRO A 161 -19.75 -4.80 9.01
C PRO A 161 -18.51 -4.99 8.14
N LEU A 162 -18.06 -3.95 7.43
CA LEU A 162 -16.85 -4.01 6.60
C LEU A 162 -15.60 -4.11 7.47
N VAL A 163 -15.47 -3.24 8.48
CA VAL A 163 -14.37 -3.26 9.45
C VAL A 163 -14.33 -4.62 10.17
N TYR A 164 -15.49 -5.08 10.62
CA TYR A 164 -15.62 -6.39 11.27
C TYR A 164 -15.13 -7.52 10.37
N LYS A 165 -15.58 -7.55 9.11
CA LYS A 165 -15.22 -8.59 8.13
C LYS A 165 -13.73 -8.58 7.82
N GLU A 166 -13.13 -7.41 7.63
CA GLU A 166 -11.69 -7.25 7.38
C GLU A 166 -10.86 -7.82 8.53
N ILE A 167 -11.10 -7.36 9.77
CA ILE A 167 -10.36 -7.86 10.94
C ILE A 167 -10.52 -9.38 11.10
N LYS A 168 -11.74 -9.91 10.89
CA LYS A 168 -12.00 -11.35 10.96
C LYS A 168 -11.23 -12.13 9.90
N CYS A 169 -11.08 -11.59 8.69
CA CYS A 169 -10.27 -12.18 7.63
C CYS A 169 -8.79 -12.24 8.05
N TYR A 170 -8.26 -11.15 8.62
CA TYR A 170 -6.85 -11.06 8.99
C TYR A 170 -6.44 -11.94 10.18
N ILE A 171 -7.34 -12.25 11.12
CA ILE A 171 -7.05 -13.20 12.22
C ILE A 171 -6.53 -14.54 11.70
N GLY A 172 -7.09 -15.04 10.57
CA GLY A 172 -6.69 -16.33 9.99
C GLY A 172 -5.31 -16.30 9.32
N LYS A 173 -4.83 -15.11 8.95
CA LYS A 173 -3.55 -14.90 8.26
C LYS A 173 -2.43 -14.45 9.19
N GLU A 174 -2.77 -13.86 10.34
CA GLU A 174 -1.80 -13.32 11.28
C GLU A 174 -0.90 -14.42 11.87
N LEU A 175 0.38 -14.32 11.56
CA LEU A 175 1.43 -15.24 12.00
C LEU A 175 1.88 -14.93 13.42
N ASN A 176 1.90 -13.65 13.82
CA ASN A 176 2.28 -13.26 15.17
C ASN A 176 1.16 -13.61 16.17
N PRO A 177 1.40 -14.56 17.11
CA PRO A 177 0.37 -15.03 18.02
C PRO A 177 -0.13 -13.94 18.98
N VAL A 178 0.73 -12.97 19.35
CA VAL A 178 0.37 -11.88 20.25
C VAL A 178 -0.61 -10.92 19.57
N ILE A 179 -0.33 -10.54 18.32
CA ILE A 179 -1.21 -9.69 17.52
C ILE A 179 -2.54 -10.40 17.26
N ARG A 180 -2.49 -11.67 16.86
CA ARG A 180 -3.67 -12.50 16.60
C ARG A 180 -4.59 -12.59 17.82
N GLU A 181 -4.04 -12.82 19.01
CA GLU A 181 -4.83 -12.86 20.24
C GLU A 181 -5.40 -11.50 20.63
N LYS A 182 -4.69 -10.39 20.35
CA LYS A 182 -5.25 -9.05 20.54
C LYS A 182 -6.40 -8.76 19.58
N MET A 183 -6.28 -9.13 18.30
CA MET A 183 -7.38 -9.04 17.33
C MET A 183 -8.63 -9.78 17.83
N LYS A 184 -8.48 -11.03 18.28
CA LYS A 184 -9.59 -11.82 18.85
C LYS A 184 -10.24 -11.15 20.06
N LYS A 185 -9.45 -10.49 20.91
CA LYS A 185 -9.94 -9.78 22.10
C LYS A 185 -10.78 -8.54 21.75
N LEU A 186 -10.59 -7.93 20.58
CA LEU A 186 -11.45 -6.81 20.13
C LEU A 186 -12.92 -7.24 20.07
N PHE A 187 -13.19 -8.42 19.50
CA PHE A 187 -14.55 -8.95 19.33
C PHE A 187 -15.24 -9.33 20.64
N LYS A 188 -14.50 -9.48 21.75
CA LYS A 188 -15.08 -9.79 23.07
C LYS A 188 -15.59 -8.55 23.80
N LYS A 189 -15.30 -7.35 23.27
CA LYS A 189 -15.61 -6.05 23.89
C LYS A 189 -16.83 -5.36 23.29
N ILE A 190 -17.41 -5.92 22.24
CA ILE A 190 -18.59 -5.44 21.52
C ILE A 190 -19.77 -6.36 21.82
#